data_AF-A0A537F256-F1
#
_entry.id   AF-A0A537F256-F1
#
_cell.length_a   1.000
_cell.length_b   1.000
_cell.length_c   1.000
_cell.angle_alpha   90.00
_cell.angle_beta   90.00
_cell.angle_gamma   90.00
#
_symmetry.space_group_name_H-M   'P 1'
#
loop_
_entity.id
_entity.type
_entity.pdbx_description
1 polymer ?
#
loop_
_entity_poly.entity_id
_entity_poly.type
_entity_poly.pdbx_seq_one_letter_code
_entity_poly.pdbx_strand_id
1 'polypeptide(L)'
;MSIPLPDPPADNPVFGSTKREILLILKREGQSDLQTLAERLRISKMAVHKHAQELEERGLIERVPVRGTTGRPRLALRLAPTATSLFPRAYAGVTCAALAYIEEKLGRKAVEEALRRRQAETLTTYRGEVKAENLADRVHQLAGLRDREGYMAEDHQAG
;
A
#
# COMPACT_ATOMS: atom_id res chain seq x y z
N MET A 1 29.16 2.91 -1.36
CA MET A 1 28.49 2.41 -0.13
C MET A 1 27.01 2.28 -0.43
N SER A 2 26.48 1.06 -0.50
CA SER A 2 25.03 0.84 -0.64
C SER A 2 24.37 1.15 0.69
N ILE A 3 23.64 2.26 0.76
CA ILE A 3 22.82 2.59 1.91
C ILE A 3 21.68 1.55 1.93
N PRO A 4 21.54 0.71 2.96
CA PRO A 4 20.43 -0.21 3.04
C PRO A 4 19.14 0.62 3.07
N LEU A 5 18.18 0.23 2.23
CA LEU A 5 16.84 0.81 2.30
C LEU A 5 16.34 0.62 3.73
N PRO A 6 15.83 1.68 4.40
CA PRO A 6 15.23 1.50 5.70
C PRO A 6 14.13 0.46 5.58
N ASP A 7 14.09 -0.48 6.52
CA ASP A 7 12.99 -1.44 6.62
C ASP A 7 11.67 -0.65 6.57
N PRO A 8 10.69 -1.09 5.75
CA PRO A 8 9.40 -0.44 5.75
C PRO A 8 8.88 -0.39 7.20
N PRO A 9 8.33 0.74 7.67
CA PRO A 9 7.94 0.91 9.06
C PRO A 9 7.04 -0.26 9.48
N ALA A 10 7.44 -0.92 10.58
CA ALA A 10 6.96 -2.23 10.99
C ALA A 10 5.48 -2.30 11.40
N ASP A 11 4.76 -1.18 11.40
CA ASP A 11 3.33 -1.11 11.73
C ASP A 11 2.60 -0.24 10.70
N ASN A 12 2.19 -0.83 9.58
CA ASN A 12 1.24 -0.19 8.67
C ASN A 12 -0.06 -1.02 8.62
N PRO A 13 -1.00 -0.82 9.57
CA PRO A 13 -2.22 -1.62 9.76
C PRO A 13 -3.32 -1.30 8.73
N VAL A 14 -2.90 -0.83 7.57
CA VAL A 14 -3.71 -0.14 6.57
C VAL A 14 -4.33 -1.13 5.57
N PHE A 15 -3.82 -2.36 5.52
CA PHE A 15 -4.56 -3.53 5.08
C PHE A 15 -4.55 -4.57 6.19
N GLY A 16 -5.52 -5.49 6.19
CA GLY A 16 -5.28 -6.80 6.77
C GLY A 16 -3.94 -7.35 6.25
N SER A 17 -3.05 -7.75 7.16
CA SER A 17 -1.66 -8.12 6.86
C SER A 17 -1.51 -9.01 5.63
N THR A 18 -2.47 -9.92 5.42
CA THR A 18 -2.55 -10.82 4.28
C THR A 18 -2.69 -10.13 2.91
N LYS A 19 -3.57 -9.13 2.76
CA LYS A 19 -3.77 -8.44 1.47
C LYS A 19 -2.52 -7.69 1.03
N ARG A 20 -1.86 -7.04 1.99
CA ARG A 20 -0.56 -6.38 1.79
C ARG A 20 0.49 -7.38 1.31
N GLU A 21 0.58 -8.56 1.94
CA GLU A 21 1.55 -9.56 1.53
C GLU A 21 1.25 -10.17 0.16
N ILE A 22 -0.02 -10.34 -0.22
CA ILE A 22 -0.37 -10.73 -1.58
C ILE A 22 0.19 -9.71 -2.59
N LEU A 23 -0.09 -8.42 -2.37
CA LEU A 23 0.39 -7.35 -3.26
C LEU A 23 1.92 -7.29 -3.33
N LEU A 24 2.62 -7.50 -2.21
CA LEU A 24 4.09 -7.51 -2.17
C LEU A 24 4.70 -8.75 -2.85
N ILE A 25 4.09 -9.93 -2.71
CA ILE A 25 4.50 -11.13 -3.45
C ILE A 25 4.34 -10.89 -4.95
N LEU A 26 3.17 -10.41 -5.38
CA LEU A 26 2.92 -10.12 -6.80
C LEU A 26 3.85 -9.04 -7.36
N LYS A 27 4.23 -8.04 -6.54
CA LYS A 27 5.22 -7.03 -6.94
C LYS A 27 6.59 -7.62 -7.22
N ARG A 28 7.04 -8.56 -6.37
CA ARG A 28 8.38 -9.17 -6.46
C ARG A 28 8.45 -10.21 -7.58
N GLU A 29 7.37 -10.97 -7.78
CA GLU A 29 7.38 -12.14 -8.66
C GLU A 29 6.72 -11.87 -10.02
N GLY A 30 6.12 -10.69 -10.17
CA GLY A 30 5.36 -10.30 -11.36
C GLY A 30 3.98 -10.93 -11.40
N GLN A 31 3.88 -12.24 -11.19
CA GLN A 31 2.61 -12.97 -11.13
C GLN A 31 2.72 -14.21 -10.22
N SER A 32 1.60 -14.63 -9.64
CA SER A 32 1.51 -15.87 -8.84
C SER A 32 0.11 -16.49 -8.92
N ASP A 33 0.00 -17.80 -8.79
CA ASP A 33 -1.30 -18.46 -8.64
C ASP A 33 -1.78 -18.49 -7.18
N LEU A 34 -3.07 -18.79 -6.99
CA LEU A 34 -3.71 -18.85 -5.67
C LEU A 34 -3.10 -19.92 -4.75
N GLN A 35 -2.59 -21.02 -5.32
CA GLN A 35 -2.03 -22.12 -4.55
C GLN A 35 -0.69 -21.71 -3.92
N THR A 36 0.17 -21.13 -4.74
CA THR A 36 1.49 -20.62 -4.34
C THR A 36 1.35 -19.51 -3.29
N LEU A 37 0.39 -18.60 -3.46
CA LEU A 37 0.08 -17.57 -2.47
C LEU A 37 -0.38 -18.19 -1.14
N ALA A 38 -1.23 -19.21 -1.18
CA ALA A 38 -1.73 -19.87 0.02
C ALA A 38 -0.61 -20.54 0.83
N GLU A 39 0.30 -21.23 0.13
CA GLU A 39 1.47 -21.88 0.72
C GLU A 39 2.41 -20.86 1.39
N ARG A 40 2.68 -19.74 0.71
CA ARG A 40 3.56 -18.68 1.25
C ARG A 40 2.97 -17.96 2.45
N LEU A 41 1.69 -17.65 2.38
CA LEU A 41 0.97 -16.93 3.43
C LEU A 41 0.54 -17.85 4.58
N ARG A 42 0.70 -19.18 4.43
CA ARG A 42 0.28 -20.21 5.39
C ARG A 42 -1.20 -20.10 5.76
N ILE A 43 -2.04 -19.82 4.76
CA ILE A 43 -3.50 -19.75 4.90
C ILE A 43 -4.17 -20.65 3.86
N SER A 44 -5.49 -20.84 3.99
CA SER A 44 -6.22 -21.64 3.01
C SER A 44 -6.29 -20.94 1.64
N LYS A 45 -6.33 -21.73 0.58
CA LYS A 45 -6.55 -21.22 -0.79
C LYS A 45 -7.83 -20.39 -0.91
N MET A 46 -8.87 -20.75 -0.16
CA MET A 46 -10.12 -20.00 -0.12
C MET A 46 -9.96 -18.63 0.55
N ALA A 47 -9.14 -18.53 1.61
CA ALA A 47 -8.83 -17.25 2.23
C ALA A 47 -8.07 -16.33 1.26
N VAL A 48 -7.07 -16.86 0.55
CA VAL A 48 -6.39 -16.12 -0.53
C VAL A 48 -7.39 -15.70 -1.61
N HIS A 49 -8.29 -16.60 -2.01
CA HIS A 49 -9.29 -16.30 -3.04
C HIS A 49 -10.18 -15.11 -2.62
N LYS A 50 -10.68 -15.09 -1.39
CA LYS A 50 -11.48 -13.98 -0.87
C LYS A 50 -10.71 -12.65 -0.89
N HIS A 51 -9.48 -12.65 -0.38
CA HIS A 51 -8.62 -11.47 -0.42
C HIS A 51 -8.30 -11.01 -1.85
N ALA A 52 -8.06 -11.96 -2.77
CA ALA A 52 -7.81 -11.66 -4.17
C ALA A 52 -9.03 -11.03 -4.84
N GLN A 53 -10.25 -11.51 -4.54
CA GLN A 53 -11.48 -10.89 -5.04
C GLN A 53 -11.62 -9.42 -4.59
N GLU A 54 -11.40 -9.15 -3.30
CA GLU A 54 -11.42 -7.76 -2.79
C GLU A 54 -10.38 -6.88 -3.50
N LEU A 55 -9.17 -7.40 -3.74
CA LEU A 55 -8.11 -6.67 -4.45
C LEU A 55 -8.44 -6.47 -5.94
N GLU A 56 -9.13 -7.41 -6.58
CA GLU A 56 -9.62 -7.27 -7.97
C GLU A 56 -10.73 -6.23 -8.08
N GLU A 57 -11.70 -6.24 -7.15
CA GLU A 57 -12.78 -5.25 -7.09
C GLU A 57 -12.25 -3.83 -6.91
N ARG A 58 -11.16 -3.68 -6.15
CA ARG A 58 -10.42 -2.41 -5.98
C ARG A 58 -9.51 -2.08 -7.17
N GLY A 59 -9.47 -2.93 -8.20
CA GLY A 59 -8.66 -2.73 -9.41
C GLY A 59 -7.15 -2.76 -9.14
N LEU A 60 -6.70 -3.49 -8.12
CA LEU A 60 -5.29 -3.55 -7.71
C LEU A 60 -4.55 -4.76 -8.29
N ILE A 61 -5.29 -5.83 -8.58
CA ILE A 61 -4.75 -7.02 -9.24
C ILE A 61 -5.67 -7.44 -10.39
N GLU A 62 -5.14 -8.25 -11.31
CA GLU A 62 -5.90 -8.83 -12.41
C GLU A 62 -5.52 -10.30 -12.64
N ARG A 63 -6.48 -11.10 -13.11
CA ARG A 63 -6.24 -12.48 -13.56
C ARG A 63 -5.69 -12.50 -14.97
N VAL A 64 -4.57 -13.20 -15.17
CA VAL A 64 -3.93 -13.40 -16.47
C VAL A 64 -3.77 -14.87 -16.80
N PRO A 65 -3.97 -15.28 -18.07
CA PRO A 65 -3.72 -16.65 -18.50
C PRO A 65 -2.22 -16.94 -18.48
N VAL A 66 -1.85 -18.07 -17.88
CA VAL A 66 -0.47 -18.56 -17.90
C VAL A 66 -0.22 -19.28 -19.23
N ARG A 67 0.72 -18.78 -20.04
CA ARG A 67 1.12 -19.43 -21.30
C ARG A 67 1.89 -20.71 -21.01
N GLY A 68 1.58 -21.80 -21.72
CA GLY A 68 2.36 -23.04 -21.70
C GLY A 68 1.74 -24.22 -20.92
N THR A 69 0.50 -24.12 -20.43
CA THR A 69 -0.18 -25.27 -19.81
C THR A 69 -0.99 -26.06 -20.84
N THR A 70 -0.59 -27.28 -21.14
CA THR A 70 -1.42 -28.24 -21.89
C THR A 70 -2.60 -28.66 -21.01
N GLY A 71 -3.82 -28.24 -21.36
CA GLY A 71 -5.05 -28.50 -20.59
C GLY A 71 -5.85 -27.24 -20.25
N ARG A 72 -6.68 -27.28 -19.19
CA ARG A 72 -7.51 -26.14 -18.76
C ARG A 72 -6.62 -24.92 -18.47
N PRO A 73 -6.90 -23.74 -19.06
CA PRO A 73 -6.10 -22.54 -18.86
C PRO A 73 -5.94 -22.24 -17.36
N ARG A 74 -4.70 -22.21 -16.86
CA ARG A 74 -4.42 -21.76 -15.50
C ARG A 74 -4.40 -20.24 -15.48
N LEU A 75 -5.09 -19.65 -14.52
CA LEU A 75 -5.09 -18.20 -14.28
C LEU A 75 -4.11 -17.91 -13.14
N ALA A 76 -3.17 -17.00 -13.41
CA ALA A 76 -2.34 -16.37 -12.39
C ALA A 76 -2.91 -14.99 -12.06
N LEU A 77 -2.53 -14.46 -10.90
CA LEU A 77 -2.78 -13.09 -10.49
C LEU A 77 -1.53 -12.26 -10.77
N ARG A 78 -1.70 -11.01 -11.20
CA ARG A 78 -0.63 -10.00 -11.27
C ARG A 78 -1.13 -8.64 -10.80
N LEU A 79 -0.22 -7.71 -10.52
CA LEU A 79 -0.60 -6.33 -10.25
C LEU A 79 -1.25 -5.69 -11.47
N ALA A 80 -2.36 -5.00 -11.26
CA ALA A 80 -2.96 -4.15 -12.28
C ALA A 80 -2.08 -2.91 -12.52
N PRO A 81 -2.12 -2.29 -13.72
CA PRO A 81 -1.34 -1.08 -14.02
C PRO A 81 -1.59 0.06 -13.02
N THR A 82 -2.84 0.20 -12.59
CA THR A 82 -3.33 1.13 -11.55
C THR A 82 -2.67 0.93 -10.19
N ALA A 83 -2.25 -0.30 -9.85
CA ALA A 83 -1.59 -0.60 -8.58
C ALA A 83 -0.15 -0.09 -8.50
N THR A 84 0.42 0.45 -9.59
CA THR A 84 1.80 0.93 -9.61
C THR A 84 2.04 2.12 -8.67
N SER A 85 1.02 2.96 -8.42
CA SER A 85 1.09 4.09 -7.49
C SER A 85 1.18 3.68 -6.03
N LEU A 86 0.75 2.46 -5.72
CA LEU A 86 0.69 1.92 -4.36
C LEU A 86 2.05 1.56 -3.79
N PHE A 87 2.99 1.23 -4.67
CA PHE A 87 4.34 0.89 -4.27
C PHE A 87 5.16 2.17 -4.31
N PRO A 88 5.84 2.53 -3.20
CA PRO A 88 6.76 3.66 -3.20
C PRO A 88 7.74 3.49 -4.36
N ARG A 89 7.65 4.36 -5.37
CA ARG A 89 8.58 4.40 -6.49
C ARG A 89 9.93 4.93 -6.01
N ALA A 90 10.65 4.19 -5.18
CA ALA A 90 12.00 4.55 -4.70
C ALA A 90 12.17 5.99 -4.16
N TYR A 91 11.09 6.73 -3.85
CA TYR A 91 11.18 8.13 -3.41
C TYR A 91 11.65 8.25 -1.97
N ALA A 92 11.55 7.19 -1.16
CA ALA A 92 12.07 7.20 0.20
C ALA A 92 13.57 7.54 0.22
N GLY A 93 14.37 6.94 -0.68
CA GLY A 93 15.80 7.24 -0.77
C GLY A 93 16.08 8.69 -1.16
N VAL A 94 15.38 9.22 -2.17
CA VAL A 94 15.54 10.61 -2.63
C VAL A 94 15.07 11.60 -1.57
N THR A 95 13.93 11.33 -0.92
CA THR A 95 13.38 12.18 0.15
C THR A 95 14.29 12.18 1.38
N CYS A 96 14.78 11.01 1.81
CA CYS A 96 15.75 10.94 2.90
C CYS A 96 17.04 11.69 2.56
N ALA A 97 17.57 11.55 1.34
CA ALA A 97 18.74 12.29 0.90
C ALA A 97 18.50 13.81 0.89
N ALA A 98 17.33 14.26 0.43
CA ALA A 98 16.97 15.67 0.44
C ALA A 98 16.83 16.23 1.87
N LEU A 99 16.18 15.50 2.78
CA LEU A 99 16.06 15.91 4.19
C LEU A 99 17.42 15.93 4.88
N ALA A 100 18.27 14.94 4.62
CA ALA A 100 19.64 14.92 5.14
C ALA A 100 20.46 16.12 4.63
N TYR A 101 20.33 16.46 3.34
CA TYR A 101 20.97 17.64 2.77
C TYR A 101 20.48 18.95 3.40
N ILE A 102 19.16 19.08 3.62
CA ILE A 102 18.57 20.24 4.31
C ILE A 102 19.11 20.32 5.75
N GLU A 103 19.18 19.20 6.46
CA GLU A 103 19.74 19.15 7.81
C GLU A 103 21.21 19.59 7.84
N GLU A 104 22.00 19.11 6.88
CA GLU A 104 23.42 19.47 6.76
C GLU A 104 23.61 20.97 6.48
N LYS A 105 22.79 21.57 5.61
CA LYS A 105 22.97 22.97 5.18
C LYS A 105 22.26 24.00 6.07
N LEU A 106 21.12 23.63 6.65
CA LEU A 106 20.19 24.55 7.31
C LEU A 106 19.87 24.13 8.76
N GLY A 107 20.37 22.97 9.19
CA GLY A 107 20.19 22.44 10.53
C GLY A 107 18.85 21.72 10.74
N ARG A 108 18.78 20.96 11.84
CA ARG A 108 17.64 20.13 12.23
C ARG A 108 16.32 20.90 12.29
N LYS A 109 16.34 22.14 12.78
CA LYS A 109 15.13 22.99 12.90
C LYS A 109 14.46 23.26 11.55
N ALA A 110 15.23 23.40 10.48
CA ALA A 110 14.68 23.63 9.14
C ALA A 110 13.94 22.38 8.62
N VAL A 111 14.46 21.19 8.93
CA VAL A 111 13.79 19.91 8.62
C VAL A 111 12.48 19.79 9.40
N GLU A 112 12.50 20.07 10.70
CA GLU A 112 11.29 20.01 11.54
C GLU A 112 10.21 20.98 11.04
N GLU A 113 10.60 22.20 10.66
CA GLU A 113 9.67 23.19 10.14
C GLU A 113 9.07 22.78 8.79
N ALA A 114 9.89 22.24 7.88
CA ALA A 114 9.41 21.72 6.60
C ALA A 114 8.38 20.59 6.80
N LEU A 115 8.64 19.67 7.74
CA LEU A 115 7.73 18.58 8.07
C LEU A 115 6.44 19.09 8.72
N ARG A 116 6.53 20.05 9.66
CA ARG A 116 5.34 20.67 10.28
C ARG A 116 4.47 21.38 9.27
N ARG A 117 5.07 22.15 8.37
CA ARG A 117 4.34 22.84 7.30
C ARG A 117 3.60 21.84 6.41
N ARG A 118 4.28 20.77 6.00
CA ARG A 118 3.65 19.70 5.21
C ARG A 118 2.48 19.05 5.95
N GLN A 119 2.63 18.78 7.25
CA GLN A 119 1.55 18.24 8.09
C GLN A 119 0.35 19.21 8.18
N ALA A 120 0.61 20.51 8.37
CA ALA A 120 -0.45 21.52 8.44
C ALA A 120 -1.24 21.64 7.13
N GLU A 121 -0.56 21.57 5.99
CA GLU A 121 -1.19 21.54 4.66
C GLU A 121 -2.09 20.30 4.51
N THR A 122 -1.57 19.11 4.86
CA THR A 122 -2.36 17.87 4.85
C THR A 122 -3.58 17.95 5.77
N LEU A 123 -3.41 18.43 7.01
CA LEU A 123 -4.51 18.56 7.97
C LEU A 123 -5.59 19.53 7.48
N THR A 124 -5.19 20.60 6.79
CA THR A 124 -6.11 21.57 6.21
C THR A 124 -7.00 20.91 5.15
N THR A 125 -6.40 20.18 4.21
CA THR A 125 -7.14 19.39 3.22
C THR A 125 -8.12 18.43 3.90
N TYR A 126 -7.68 17.75 4.95
CA TYR A 126 -8.46 16.70 5.60
C TYR A 126 -9.66 17.23 6.35
N ARG A 127 -9.50 18.36 7.05
CA ARG A 127 -10.62 19.09 7.66
C ARG A 127 -11.59 19.63 6.60
N GLY A 128 -11.09 19.90 5.39
CA GLY A 128 -11.89 20.28 4.23
C GLY A 128 -12.80 19.16 3.73
N GLU A 129 -12.30 17.93 3.65
CA GLU A 129 -13.01 16.81 3.01
C GLU A 129 -13.73 15.87 4.00
N VAL A 130 -13.24 15.71 5.22
CA VAL A 130 -13.91 14.89 6.25
C VAL A 130 -14.98 15.71 6.95
N LYS A 131 -16.26 15.40 6.67
CA LYS A 131 -17.44 16.16 7.15
C LYS A 131 -18.40 15.36 8.00
N ALA A 132 -18.22 14.04 8.12
CA ALA A 132 -19.10 13.22 8.92
C ALA A 132 -19.13 13.63 10.40
N GLU A 133 -20.27 13.44 11.06
CA GLU A 133 -20.48 13.82 12.46
C GLU A 133 -20.00 12.75 13.44
N ASN A 134 -20.23 11.48 13.12
CA ASN A 134 -19.83 10.36 13.96
C ASN A 134 -18.41 9.87 13.63
N LEU A 135 -17.76 9.23 14.61
CA LEU A 135 -16.38 8.79 14.48
C LEU A 135 -16.19 7.74 13.38
N ALA A 136 -17.11 6.78 13.26
CA ALA A 136 -17.00 5.68 12.29
C ALA A 136 -16.94 6.21 10.85
N ASP A 137 -17.88 7.09 10.50
CA ASP A 137 -17.95 7.69 9.17
C ASP A 137 -16.79 8.66 8.91
N ARG A 138 -16.28 9.34 9.95
CA ARG A 138 -15.07 10.16 9.83
C ARG A 138 -13.83 9.33 9.53
N VAL A 139 -13.70 8.18 10.19
CA VAL A 139 -12.61 7.23 9.95
C VAL A 139 -12.73 6.63 8.55
N HIS A 140 -13.94 6.28 8.10
CA HIS A 140 -14.19 5.78 6.75
C HIS A 140 -13.82 6.83 5.68
N GLN A 141 -14.26 8.08 5.84
CA GLN A 141 -13.89 9.18 4.92
C GLN A 141 -12.39 9.44 4.89
N LEU A 142 -11.73 9.40 6.05
CA LEU A 142 -10.28 9.57 6.15
C LEU A 142 -9.51 8.41 5.52
N ALA A 143 -9.98 7.17 5.68
CA ALA A 143 -9.42 6.00 5.04
C ALA A 143 -9.50 6.12 3.51
N GLY A 144 -10.67 6.51 2.97
CA GLY A 144 -10.83 6.76 1.54
C GLY A 144 -9.93 7.89 1.00
N LEU A 145 -9.68 8.95 1.77
CA LEU A 145 -8.72 10.00 1.41
C LEU A 145 -7.29 9.46 1.31
N ARG A 146 -6.85 8.76 2.35
CA ARG A 146 -5.51 8.15 2.40
C ARG A 146 -5.33 7.08 1.32
N ASP A 147 -6.37 6.32 1.00
CA ASP A 147 -6.38 5.34 -0.09
C ASP A 147 -6.13 6.01 -1.45
N ARG A 148 -6.85 7.09 -1.76
CA ARG A 148 -6.65 7.89 -2.99
C ARG A 148 -5.26 8.49 -3.11
N GLU A 149 -4.63 8.82 -1.99
CA GLU A 149 -3.24 9.29 -1.93
C GLU A 149 -2.20 8.17 -2.10
N GLY A 150 -2.63 6.91 -2.25
CA GLY A 150 -1.75 5.75 -2.40
C GLY A 150 -1.24 5.18 -1.09
N TYR A 151 -1.76 5.64 0.07
CA TYR A 151 -1.47 5.01 1.36
C TYR A 151 -2.24 3.72 1.57
N MET A 152 -3.22 3.42 0.71
CA MET A 152 -3.99 2.17 0.71
C MET A 152 -4.89 1.93 1.93
N ALA A 153 -5.26 2.97 2.66
CA ALA A 153 -5.94 2.86 3.95
C ALA A 153 -7.34 2.21 3.85
N GLU A 154 -7.61 1.29 4.78
CA GLU A 154 -8.93 0.70 5.04
C GLU A 154 -9.37 1.05 6.47
N ASP A 155 -10.68 1.16 6.69
CA ASP A 155 -11.30 1.21 8.02
C ASP A 155 -11.89 -0.15 8.40
N HIS A 156 -11.86 -0.49 9.69
CA HIS A 156 -12.46 -1.71 10.24
C HIS A 156 -13.30 -1.37 11.46
N GLN A 157 -14.49 -1.96 11.56
CA GLN A 157 -15.27 -1.93 12.79
C GLN A 157 -14.68 -2.92 13.77
N ALA A 158 -14.18 -2.43 14.90
CA ALA A 158 -13.87 -3.29 16.03
C ALA A 158 -15.20 -3.79 16.61
N GLY A 159 -15.42 -5.10 16.55
CA GLY A 159 -16.55 -5.77 17.19
C GLY A 159 -16.43 -5.84 18.70
#